data_AF-A0A957F4B0-F1
#
_entry.id   AF-A0A957F4B0-F1
#
_cell.length_a   1.000
_cell.length_b   1.000
_cell.length_c   1.000
_cell.angle_alpha   90.00
_cell.angle_beta   90.00
_cell.angle_gamma   90.00
#
_symmetry.space_group_name_H-M   'P 1'
#
loop_
_entity.id
_entity.type
_entity.pdbx_description
1 polymer ?
#
loop_
_entity_poly.entity_id
_entity_poly.type
_entity_poly.pdbx_seq_one_letter_code
_entity_poly.pdbx_strand_id
1 'polypeptide(L)' 'HPSGTVRLGTLLTADLETPYRNLFVCDASVFPEALARPTVLTIIALAKRLADHLLP' A
#
# COMPACT_ATOMS: atom_id res chain seq x y z
N HIS A 1 2.15 -0.33 15.96
CA HIS A 1 1.08 -0.15 14.97
C HIS A 1 0.92 -1.42 14.15
N PRO A 2 -0.24 -2.09 14.22
CA PRO A 2 -0.54 -3.24 13.35
C PRO A 2 -0.35 -2.87 11.87
N SER A 3 0.31 -3.73 11.11
CA SER A 3 0.64 -3.52 9.69
C SER A 3 1.08 -4.83 9.02
N GLY A 4 1.17 -4.84 7.69
CA GLY A 4 1.80 -5.92 6.93
C GLY A 4 0.97 -7.19 6.72
N THR A 5 -0.35 -7.07 6.73
CA THR A 5 -1.30 -8.17 6.45
C THR A 5 -1.58 -8.38 4.95
N VAL A 6 -1.35 -7.36 4.10
CA VAL A 6 -1.56 -7.39 2.63
C VAL A 6 -0.29 -6.88 1.92
N ARG A 7 0.82 -7.60 2.10
CA ARG A 7 2.16 -7.08 1.80
C ARG A 7 2.42 -6.81 0.32
N LEU A 8 3.04 -5.66 0.03
CA LEU A 8 3.63 -5.34 -1.27
C LEU A 8 4.66 -6.39 -1.68
N GLY A 9 4.62 -6.80 -2.95
CA GLY A 9 5.52 -7.82 -3.51
C GLY A 9 5.16 -9.26 -3.12
N THR A 10 4.20 -9.46 -2.21
CA THR A 10 3.63 -10.79 -1.90
C THR A 10 2.20 -10.91 -2.42
N LEU A 11 1.33 -9.96 -2.05
CA LEU A 11 -0.09 -9.94 -2.39
C LEU A 11 -0.45 -8.76 -3.31
N LEU A 12 0.42 -7.76 -3.42
CA LEU A 12 0.23 -6.59 -4.26
C LEU A 12 1.40 -6.38 -5.22
N THR A 13 1.14 -5.76 -6.36
CA THR A 13 2.17 -5.22 -7.25
C THR A 13 2.87 -4.01 -6.62
N ALA A 14 3.91 -3.50 -7.30
CA ALA A 14 4.57 -2.26 -6.88
C ALA A 14 3.62 -1.05 -6.89
N ASP A 15 2.52 -1.10 -7.64
CA ASP A 15 1.51 -0.04 -7.74
C ASP A 15 0.30 -0.28 -6.84
N LEU A 16 0.45 -1.13 -5.83
CA LEU A 16 -0.59 -1.45 -4.84
C LEU A 16 -1.84 -2.15 -5.40
N GLU A 17 -1.75 -2.67 -6.62
CA GLU A 17 -2.82 -3.45 -7.24
C GLU A 17 -2.77 -4.91 -6.77
N THR A 18 -3.93 -5.50 -6.52
CA THR A 18 -4.05 -6.94 -6.27
C THR A 18 -3.90 -7.73 -7.58
N PRO A 19 -3.89 -9.09 -7.54
CA PRO A 19 -3.96 -9.88 -8.77
C PRO A 19 -5.26 -9.70 -9.56
N TYR A 20 -6.30 -9.12 -8.93
CA TYR A 20 -7.55 -8.76 -9.59
C TYR A 20 -7.45 -7.34 -10.12
N ARG A 21 -7.72 -7.20 -11.41
CA ARG A 21 -7.63 -5.93 -12.12
C ARG A 21 -8.54 -4.87 -11.49
N ASN A 22 -8.02 -3.66 -11.36
CA ASN A 22 -8.68 -2.48 -10.81
C ASN A 22 -9.10 -2.62 -9.33
N LEU A 23 -8.47 -3.51 -8.57
CA LEU A 23 -8.67 -3.65 -7.13
C LEU A 23 -7.35 -3.32 -6.41
N PHE A 24 -7.37 -2.27 -5.59
CA PHE A 24 -6.18 -1.71 -4.94
C PHE A 24 -6.34 -1.66 -3.42
N VAL A 25 -5.22 -1.68 -2.70
CA VAL A 25 -5.18 -1.53 -1.24
C VAL A 25 -4.15 -0.48 -0.88
N CYS A 26 -4.50 0.53 -0.07
CA CYS A 26 -3.59 1.61 0.30
C CYS A 26 -3.77 2.06 1.75
N ASP A 27 -3.42 1.19 2.69
CA ASP A 27 -3.43 1.45 4.13
C ASP A 27 -2.20 0.80 4.82
N ALA A 28 -2.23 0.67 6.15
CA ALA A 28 -1.13 0.05 6.89
C ALA A 28 -0.92 -1.45 6.58
N SER A 29 -1.86 -2.13 5.94
CA SER A 29 -1.70 -3.54 5.59
C SER A 29 -0.61 -3.77 4.55
N VAL A 30 -0.27 -2.75 3.74
CA VAL A 30 0.57 -2.89 2.54
C VAL A 30 2.07 -2.96 2.82
N PHE A 31 2.49 -2.57 4.03
CA PHE A 31 3.90 -2.58 4.40
C PHE A 31 4.50 -3.98 4.21
N PRO A 32 5.73 -4.10 3.68
CA PRO A 32 6.39 -5.40 3.52
C PRO A 32 6.57 -6.15 4.85
N GLU A 33 6.65 -5.41 5.96
CA GLU A 33 6.78 -5.94 7.31
C GLU A 33 6.16 -5.00 8.34
N ALA A 34 5.96 -5.50 9.56
CA ALA A 34 5.48 -4.66 10.65
C ALA A 34 6.57 -3.69 11.10
N LEU A 35 6.33 -2.38 10.95
CA LEU A 35 7.38 -1.37 11.13
C LEU A 35 7.65 -0.96 12.57
N ALA A 36 6.75 -1.27 13.51
CA ALA A 36 6.78 -0.84 14.92
C ALA A 36 7.05 0.68 15.12
N ARG A 37 6.68 1.50 14.12
CA ARG A 37 6.92 2.95 14.03
C ARG A 37 5.67 3.68 13.51
N PRO A 38 5.57 5.01 13.67
CA PRO A 38 4.47 5.77 13.08
C PRO A 38 4.42 5.60 11.56
N THR A 39 3.27 5.18 11.03
CA THR A 39 3.10 4.84 9.60
C THR A 39 2.40 5.94 8.80
N VAL A 40 1.88 6.97 9.47
CA VAL A 40 0.96 7.97 8.89
C VAL A 40 1.56 8.66 7.66
N LEU A 41 2.78 9.18 7.75
CA LEU A 41 3.40 9.88 6.63
C LEU A 41 3.64 8.97 5.42
N THR A 42 4.04 7.72 5.65
CA THR A 42 4.25 6.76 4.57
C THR A 42 2.93 6.37 3.90
N ILE A 43 1.86 6.18 4.68
CA ILE A 43 0.52 5.90 4.12
C ILE A 43 0.04 7.08 3.27
N ILE A 44 0.21 8.32 3.76
CA ILE A 44 -0.14 9.53 2.99
C ILE A 44 0.66 9.61 1.69
N ALA A 45 1.97 9.34 1.74
CA ALA A 45 2.82 9.33 0.55
C ALA A 45 2.41 8.25 -0.46
N LEU A 46 2.11 7.03 0.01
CA LEU A 46 1.61 5.94 -0.84
C LEU A 46 0.26 6.31 -1.49
N ALA A 47 -0.66 6.90 -0.73
CA ALA A 47 -1.97 7.32 -1.24
C ALA A 47 -1.85 8.40 -2.32
N LYS A 48 -0.97 9.39 -2.14
CA LYS A 48 -0.69 10.42 -3.16
C LYS A 48 -0.11 9.81 -4.43
N ARG A 49 0.91 8.95 -4.28
CA ARG A 49 1.50 8.24 -5.44
C ARG A 49 0.48 7.39 -6.17
N LEU A 50 -0.40 6.69 -5.44
CA LEU A 50 -1.46 5.89 -6.05
C LEU A 50 -2.47 6.78 -6.79
N ALA A 51 -2.85 7.92 -6.22
CA ALA A 51 -3.73 8.87 -6.90
C ALA A 51 -3.11 9.35 -8.23
N ASP A 52 -1.83 9.71 -8.23
CA ASP A 52 -1.09 10.11 -9.44
C ASP A 52 -0.99 8.97 -10.47
N HIS A 53 -1.00 7.71 -10.03
CA HIS A 53 -0.98 6.54 -10.91
C HIS A 53 -2.35 6.26 -11.54
N LEU A 54 -3.44 6.48 -10.80
CA LEU A 54 -4.81 6.17 -11.23
C LEU A 54 -5.47 7.29 -12.03
N LEU A 55 -5.06 8.53 -11.79
CA LEU A 55 -5.63 9.71 -12.43
C LEU A 55 -4.74 10.17 -13.61
N PRO A 56 -5.34 10.70 -14.68
CA PRO A 56 -4.61 11.20 -15.85
C PRO A 56 -3.81 12.49 -15.58
#